data_AF-A0A8T7GBN1-F1
#
_entry.id   AF-A0A8T7GBN1-F1
#
_cell.length_a   1.000
_cell.length_b   1.000
_cell.length_c   1.000
_cell.angle_alpha   90.00
_cell.angle_beta   90.00
_cell.angle_gamma   90.00
#
_symmetry.space_group_name_H-M   'P 1'
#
loop_
_entity.id
_entity.type
_entity.pdbx_description
1 polymer ?
#
loop_
_entity_poly.entity_id
_entity_poly.type
_entity_poly.pdbx_seq_one_letter_code
_entity_poly.pdbx_strand_id
1 'polypeptide(L)'
;MYSQSAESIMKNRVKYGIIAGLIATWSISTAIAASEFELGLPISTFYAIIGVSIGDNDLSSAAYLGFGLHLLTGGILGMIIGIASSFIAVKVPMNPYKSLLMGIGTGIGVWLVLFLPVTVLLVQPSIDRITLLLADREAFSGDMSQAIVGISLSAIAFHIIWGAVFGYVFSSLARIKAYRLDLAKDHSLA
;
A
#
# COMPACT_ATOMS: atom_id res chain seq x y z
N MET A 1 -32.07 -14.54 9.04
CA MET A 1 -32.05 -13.06 8.93
C MET A 1 -30.74 -12.44 9.43
N TYR A 2 -30.21 -12.83 10.60
CA TYR A 2 -28.96 -12.26 11.15
C TYR A 2 -27.69 -12.64 10.36
N SER A 3 -27.60 -13.86 9.81
CA SER A 3 -26.45 -14.32 9.01
C SER A 3 -26.29 -13.56 7.68
N GLN A 4 -27.40 -13.27 7.00
CA GLN A 4 -27.40 -12.53 5.73
C GLN A 4 -26.94 -11.08 5.88
N SER A 5 -27.15 -10.44 7.04
CA SER A 5 -26.67 -9.07 7.28
C SER A 5 -25.16 -9.02 7.55
N ALA A 6 -24.63 -10.00 8.30
CA ALA A 6 -23.20 -10.12 8.59
C ALA A 6 -22.39 -10.41 7.31
N GLU A 7 -22.86 -11.34 6.47
CA GLU A 7 -22.24 -11.67 5.19
C GLU A 7 -22.20 -10.45 4.25
N SER A 8 -23.32 -9.72 4.18
CA SER A 8 -23.40 -8.46 3.43
C SER A 8 -22.38 -7.43 3.94
N ILE A 9 -22.28 -7.21 5.26
CA ILE A 9 -21.33 -6.26 5.84
C ILE A 9 -19.89 -6.66 5.50
N MET A 10 -19.55 -7.94 5.67
CA MET A 10 -18.22 -8.46 5.37
C MET A 10 -17.86 -8.26 3.90
N LYS A 11 -18.74 -8.65 2.96
CA LYS A 11 -18.52 -8.48 1.51
C LYS A 11 -18.25 -7.03 1.14
N ASN A 12 -18.98 -6.09 1.73
CA ASN A 12 -18.78 -4.66 1.49
C ASN A 12 -17.44 -4.17 2.05
N ARG A 13 -17.08 -4.56 3.27
CA ARG A 13 -15.80 -4.18 3.89
C ARG A 13 -14.61 -4.75 3.13
N VAL A 14 -14.69 -6.00 2.66
CA VAL A 14 -13.68 -6.61 1.78
C VAL A 14 -13.53 -5.79 0.50
N LYS A 15 -14.64 -5.49 -0.18
CA LYS A 15 -14.62 -4.68 -1.41
C LYS A 15 -13.99 -3.31 -1.18
N TYR A 16 -14.38 -2.60 -0.12
CA TYR A 16 -13.83 -1.28 0.21
C TYR A 16 -12.37 -1.35 0.59
N GLY A 17 -11.96 -2.40 1.30
CA GLY A 17 -10.58 -2.70 1.64
C GLY A 17 -9.71 -2.83 0.39
N ILE A 18 -10.10 -3.68 -0.55
CA ILE A 18 -9.37 -3.87 -1.82
C ILE A 18 -9.25 -2.55 -2.58
N ILE A 19 -10.36 -1.82 -2.76
CA ILE A 19 -10.34 -0.53 -3.48
C ILE A 19 -9.43 0.48 -2.78
N ALA A 20 -9.55 0.62 -1.46
CA ALA A 20 -8.73 1.54 -0.69
C ALA A 20 -7.25 1.16 -0.73
N GLY A 21 -6.92 -0.13 -0.65
CA GLY A 21 -5.57 -0.65 -0.74
C GLY A 21 -4.93 -0.38 -2.10
N LEU A 22 -5.67 -0.62 -3.20
CA LEU A 22 -5.20 -0.31 -4.55
C LEU A 22 -4.98 1.19 -4.75
N ILE A 23 -5.92 2.03 -4.32
CA ILE A 23 -5.79 3.50 -4.42
C ILE A 23 -4.60 3.99 -3.60
N ALA A 24 -4.48 3.58 -2.34
CA ALA A 24 -3.38 4.00 -1.48
C ALA A 24 -2.01 3.61 -2.06
N THR A 25 -1.90 2.40 -2.59
CA THR A 25 -0.66 1.88 -3.20
C THR A 25 -0.30 2.61 -4.48
N TRP A 26 -1.30 2.86 -5.34
CA TRP A 26 -1.11 3.71 -6.52
C TRP A 26 -0.68 5.13 -6.14
N SER A 27 -1.33 5.74 -5.14
CA SER A 27 -0.99 7.10 -4.69
C SER A 27 0.44 7.23 -4.19
N ILE A 28 0.95 6.27 -3.41
CA ILE A 28 2.34 6.30 -2.96
C ILE A 28 3.34 6.01 -4.08
N SER A 29 2.91 5.38 -5.18
CA SER A 29 3.79 5.13 -6.34
C SER A 29 4.27 6.45 -6.96
N THR A 30 3.42 7.48 -6.98
CA THR A 30 3.80 8.83 -7.42
C THR A 30 4.81 9.47 -6.47
N ALA A 31 4.61 9.32 -5.16
CA ALA A 31 5.55 9.84 -4.16
C ALA A 31 6.92 9.16 -4.27
N ILE A 32 6.94 7.83 -4.48
CA ILE A 32 8.16 7.06 -4.72
C ILE A 32 8.88 7.58 -5.98
N ALA A 33 8.18 7.72 -7.10
CA ALA A 33 8.77 8.22 -8.34
C ALA A 33 9.34 9.65 -8.18
N ALA A 34 8.67 10.51 -7.42
CA ALA A 34 9.16 11.85 -7.11
C ALA A 34 10.45 11.79 -6.26
N SER A 35 10.50 10.92 -5.26
CA SER A 35 11.72 10.71 -4.45
C SER A 35 12.86 10.11 -5.26
N GLU A 36 12.60 9.19 -6.17
CA GLU A 36 13.62 8.66 -7.10
C GLU A 36 14.22 9.78 -7.94
N PHE A 37 13.36 10.62 -8.53
CA PHE A 37 13.79 11.77 -9.31
C PHE A 37 14.63 12.77 -8.48
N GLU A 38 14.21 13.08 -7.26
CA GLU A 38 14.94 13.98 -6.34
C GLU A 38 16.31 13.41 -5.96
N LEU A 39 16.43 12.09 -5.84
CA LEU A 39 17.68 11.39 -5.53
C LEU A 39 18.56 11.13 -6.76
N GLY A 40 18.13 11.54 -7.96
CA GLY A 40 18.86 11.30 -9.20
C GLY A 40 18.85 9.82 -9.63
N LEU A 41 17.90 9.03 -9.13
CA LEU A 41 17.71 7.64 -9.52
C LEU A 41 16.81 7.55 -10.77
N PRO A 42 17.00 6.54 -11.62
CA PRO A 42 16.03 6.23 -12.65
C PRO A 42 14.64 6.04 -12.06
N ILE A 43 13.62 6.63 -12.68
CA ILE A 43 12.23 6.37 -12.32
C ILE A 43 11.99 4.86 -12.44
N SER A 44 11.30 4.28 -11.46
CA SER A 44 11.02 2.85 -11.27
C SER A 44 12.13 2.02 -10.60
N THR A 45 13.23 2.63 -10.14
CA THR A 45 14.31 1.94 -9.41
C THR A 45 13.81 1.13 -8.22
N PHE A 46 12.91 1.69 -7.39
CA PHE A 46 12.27 1.02 -6.27
C PHE A 46 11.53 -0.25 -6.70
N TYR A 47 10.83 -0.19 -7.83
CA TYR A 47 10.13 -1.36 -8.36
C TYR A 47 11.07 -2.38 -8.98
N ALA A 48 12.11 -1.92 -9.68
CA ALA A 48 13.15 -2.80 -10.19
C ALA A 48 13.85 -3.55 -9.06
N ILE A 49 14.13 -2.91 -7.92
CA ILE A 49 14.68 -3.55 -6.72
C ILE A 49 13.83 -4.75 -6.29
N ILE A 50 12.50 -4.60 -6.27
CA ILE A 50 11.58 -5.69 -5.89
C ILE A 50 11.67 -6.84 -6.91
N GLY A 51 11.57 -6.55 -8.21
CA GLY A 51 11.63 -7.57 -9.26
C GLY A 51 12.99 -8.29 -9.31
N VAL A 52 14.08 -7.54 -9.19
CA VAL A 52 15.43 -8.08 -9.10
C VAL A 52 15.53 -8.97 -7.87
N SER A 53 15.02 -8.55 -6.70
CA SER A 53 15.11 -9.33 -5.45
C SER A 53 14.47 -10.72 -5.54
N ILE A 54 13.52 -10.92 -6.46
CA ILE A 54 12.87 -12.22 -6.71
C ILE A 54 13.40 -12.96 -7.95
N GLY A 55 14.45 -12.43 -8.58
CA GLY A 55 15.26 -13.13 -9.59
C GLY A 55 15.18 -12.59 -11.01
N ASP A 56 14.45 -11.49 -11.28
CA ASP A 56 14.40 -10.89 -12.62
C ASP A 56 15.61 -9.98 -12.86
N ASN A 57 16.47 -10.34 -13.81
CA ASN A 57 17.70 -9.60 -14.09
C ASN A 57 17.53 -8.52 -15.19
N ASP A 58 16.39 -8.49 -15.89
CA ASP A 58 16.08 -7.39 -16.80
C ASP A 58 15.41 -6.26 -16.03
N LEU A 59 16.07 -5.09 -15.90
CA LEU A 59 15.56 -4.00 -15.08
C LEU A 59 14.18 -3.48 -15.49
N SER A 60 13.83 -3.55 -16.77
CA SER A 60 12.53 -3.11 -17.28
C SER A 60 11.43 -4.09 -16.86
N SER A 61 11.62 -5.38 -17.13
CA SER A 61 10.74 -6.46 -16.69
C SER A 61 10.61 -6.49 -15.17
N ALA A 62 11.73 -6.36 -14.46
CA ALA A 62 11.77 -6.30 -13.00
C ALA A 62 10.97 -5.13 -12.45
N ALA A 63 11.02 -3.96 -13.07
CA ALA A 63 10.23 -2.80 -12.67
C ALA A 63 8.72 -3.04 -12.85
N TYR A 64 8.29 -3.60 -13.98
CA TYR A 64 6.87 -3.94 -14.18
C TYR A 64 6.39 -5.01 -13.21
N LEU A 65 7.20 -6.04 -12.98
CA LEU A 65 6.93 -7.11 -12.03
C LEU A 65 6.81 -6.56 -10.60
N GLY A 66 7.78 -5.75 -10.17
CA GLY A 66 7.78 -5.12 -8.85
C GLY A 66 6.60 -4.18 -8.64
N PHE A 67 6.24 -3.37 -9.64
CA PHE A 67 5.07 -2.50 -9.59
C PHE A 67 3.76 -3.31 -9.48
N GLY A 68 3.63 -4.37 -10.28
CA GLY A 68 2.48 -5.28 -10.22
C GLY A 68 2.35 -5.96 -8.86
N LEU A 69 3.46 -6.46 -8.30
CA LEU A 69 3.50 -7.06 -6.96
C LEU A 69 3.17 -6.03 -5.87
N HIS A 70 3.60 -4.79 -6.00
CA HIS A 70 3.27 -3.73 -5.04
C HIS A 70 1.76 -3.48 -5.02
N LEU A 71 1.14 -3.27 -6.19
CA LEU A 71 -0.31 -3.10 -6.31
C LEU A 71 -1.09 -4.31 -5.78
N LEU A 72 -0.67 -5.52 -6.14
CA LEU A 72 -1.29 -6.76 -5.68
C LEU A 72 -1.23 -6.87 -4.14
N THR A 73 -0.05 -6.60 -3.56
CA THR A 73 0.16 -6.62 -2.11
C THR A 73 -0.74 -5.59 -1.42
N GLY A 74 -0.85 -4.38 -1.97
CA GLY A 74 -1.77 -3.35 -1.49
C GLY A 74 -3.23 -3.79 -1.49
N GLY A 75 -3.68 -4.44 -2.57
CA GLY A 75 -5.03 -5.01 -2.67
C GLY A 75 -5.29 -6.13 -1.67
N ILE A 76 -4.33 -7.05 -1.47
CA ILE A 76 -4.40 -8.15 -0.51
C ILE A 76 -4.43 -7.62 0.93
N LEU A 77 -3.56 -6.65 1.27
CA LEU A 77 -3.57 -6.01 2.58
C LEU A 77 -4.90 -5.31 2.83
N GLY A 78 -5.41 -4.59 1.83
CA GLY A 78 -6.73 -3.98 1.89
C GLY A 78 -7.83 -5.01 2.15
N MET A 79 -7.80 -6.16 1.47
CA MET A 79 -8.71 -7.28 1.71
C MET A 79 -8.62 -7.77 3.17
N ILE A 80 -7.42 -8.07 3.67
CA ILE A 80 -7.17 -8.58 5.02
C ILE A 80 -7.69 -7.60 6.08
N ILE A 81 -7.39 -6.30 5.93
CA ILE A 81 -7.88 -5.26 6.83
C ILE A 81 -9.41 -5.13 6.74
N GLY A 82 -9.98 -5.24 5.54
CA GLY A 82 -11.43 -5.29 5.33
C GLY A 82 -12.09 -6.44 6.09
N ILE A 83 -11.53 -7.65 6.00
CA ILE A 83 -11.95 -8.84 6.75
C ILE A 83 -11.85 -8.58 8.26
N ALA A 84 -10.69 -8.16 8.75
CA ALA A 84 -10.45 -7.88 10.17
C ALA A 84 -11.44 -6.83 10.73
N SER A 85 -11.69 -5.76 9.97
CA SER A 85 -12.64 -4.71 10.35
C SER A 85 -14.09 -5.21 10.46
N SER A 86 -14.42 -6.33 9.82
CA SER A 86 -15.74 -6.97 9.87
C SER A 86 -15.94 -7.74 11.16
N PHE A 87 -14.88 -8.34 11.70
CA PHE A 87 -14.91 -9.12 12.94
C PHE A 87 -14.83 -8.26 14.20
N ILE A 88 -14.05 -7.18 14.18
CA ILE A 88 -13.77 -6.38 15.40
C ILE A 88 -14.93 -5.41 15.72
N ALA A 89 -16.06 -5.49 15.00
CA ALA A 89 -17.19 -4.55 15.11
C ALA A 89 -16.75 -3.08 15.14
N VAL A 90 -15.62 -2.77 14.47
CA VAL A 90 -15.10 -1.40 14.41
C VAL A 90 -16.16 -0.60 13.70
N LYS A 91 -16.84 0.25 14.47
CA LYS A 91 -17.64 1.33 13.92
C LYS A 91 -16.66 2.16 13.13
N VAL A 92 -16.73 2.03 11.80
CA VAL A 92 -15.90 2.81 10.90
C VAL A 92 -16.08 4.26 11.33
N PRO A 93 -15.00 5.00 11.67
CA PRO A 93 -15.17 6.32 12.22
C PRO A 93 -15.89 7.18 11.18
N MET A 94 -17.01 7.78 11.59
CA MET A 94 -17.70 8.74 10.73
C MET A 94 -16.90 10.03 10.60
N ASN A 95 -15.93 10.26 11.49
CA ASN A 95 -14.99 11.38 11.44
C ASN A 95 -13.79 11.03 10.53
N PRO A 96 -13.53 11.82 9.46
CA PRO A 96 -12.40 11.62 8.56
C PRO A 96 -11.03 11.69 9.26
N TYR A 97 -10.83 12.60 10.21
CA TYR A 97 -9.57 12.74 10.94
C TYR A 97 -9.24 11.50 11.77
N LYS A 98 -10.24 10.93 12.45
CA LYS A 98 -10.05 9.67 13.22
C LYS A 98 -9.69 8.51 12.30
N SER A 99 -10.32 8.44 11.13
CA SER A 99 -10.04 7.40 10.14
C SER A 99 -8.64 7.52 9.54
N LEU A 100 -8.17 8.76 9.33
CA LEU A 100 -6.81 9.05 8.89
C LEU A 100 -5.78 8.59 9.94
N LEU A 101 -5.97 8.95 11.22
CA LEU A 101 -5.06 8.55 12.31
C LEU A 101 -4.99 7.03 12.50
N MET A 102 -6.14 6.35 12.46
CA MET A 102 -6.19 4.88 12.49
C MET A 102 -5.50 4.27 11.26
N GLY A 103 -5.66 4.90 10.10
CA GLY A 103 -4.97 4.57 8.88
C GLY A 103 -3.46 4.65 9.04
N ILE A 104 -2.93 5.76 9.56
CA ILE A 104 -1.50 5.94 9.87
C ILE A 104 -0.99 4.81 10.77
N GLY A 105 -1.68 4.51 11.86
CA GLY A 105 -1.32 3.40 12.75
C GLY A 105 -1.29 2.06 12.03
N THR A 106 -2.24 1.82 11.13
CA THR A 106 -2.28 0.62 10.27
C THR A 106 -1.09 0.58 9.31
N GLY A 107 -0.74 1.71 8.69
CA GLY A 107 0.43 1.82 7.81
C GLY A 107 1.74 1.54 8.52
N ILE A 108 1.93 2.08 9.72
CA ILE A 108 3.09 1.79 10.58
C ILE A 108 3.14 0.30 10.93
N GLY A 109 2.00 -0.30 11.30
CA GLY A 109 1.91 -1.73 11.61
C GLY A 109 2.29 -2.61 10.41
N VAL A 110 1.78 -2.28 9.22
CA VAL A 110 2.13 -2.96 7.95
C VAL A 110 3.63 -2.84 7.67
N TRP A 111 4.21 -1.65 7.86
CA TRP A 111 5.63 -1.44 7.65
C TRP A 111 6.47 -2.33 8.59
N LEU A 112 6.18 -2.32 9.89
CA LEU A 112 6.91 -3.09 10.90
C LEU A 112 6.82 -4.60 10.68
N VAL A 113 5.62 -5.11 10.37
CA VAL A 113 5.33 -6.56 10.36
C VAL A 113 5.65 -7.20 9.01
N LEU A 114 5.51 -6.47 7.91
CA LEU A 114 5.65 -7.03 6.56
C LEU A 114 6.86 -6.46 5.82
N PHE A 115 6.91 -5.13 5.66
CA PHE A 115 7.89 -4.53 4.77
C PHE A 115 9.29 -4.51 5.36
N LEU A 116 9.45 -4.25 6.66
CA LEU A 116 10.75 -4.30 7.32
C LEU A 116 11.39 -5.70 7.23
N PRO A 117 10.67 -6.81 7.51
CA PRO A 117 11.17 -8.16 7.22
C PRO A 117 11.53 -8.39 5.74
N VAL A 118 10.68 -7.95 4.81
CA VAL A 118 10.96 -8.08 3.36
C VAL A 118 12.24 -7.35 2.97
N THR A 119 12.44 -6.12 3.49
CA THR A 119 13.66 -5.36 3.25
C THR A 119 14.90 -6.11 3.73
N VAL A 120 14.89 -6.60 4.97
CA VAL A 120 16.06 -7.27 5.57
C VAL A 120 16.33 -8.62 4.93
N LEU A 121 15.28 -9.38 4.59
CA LEU A 121 15.41 -10.77 4.13
C LEU A 121 15.52 -10.93 2.62
N LEU A 122 14.99 -9.99 1.81
CA LEU A 122 14.99 -10.09 0.35
C LEU A 122 15.79 -8.97 -0.33
N VAL A 123 15.59 -7.72 0.09
CA VAL A 123 16.25 -6.58 -0.55
C VAL A 123 17.73 -6.54 -0.19
N GLN A 124 18.07 -6.58 1.10
CA GLN A 124 19.47 -6.48 1.55
C GLN A 124 20.39 -7.56 0.95
N PRO A 125 20.03 -8.85 0.92
CA PRO A 125 20.86 -9.87 0.27
C PRO A 125 21.00 -9.69 -1.25
N SER A 126 20.12 -8.89 -1.86
CA SER A 126 20.11 -8.65 -3.31
C SER A 126 20.83 -7.35 -3.70
N ILE A 127 21.34 -6.56 -2.75
CA ILE A 127 21.93 -5.23 -3.02
C ILE A 127 23.06 -5.31 -4.03
N ASP A 128 24.04 -6.21 -3.87
CA ASP A 128 25.18 -6.31 -4.79
C ASP A 128 24.76 -6.63 -6.23
N ARG A 129 23.72 -7.45 -6.39
CA ARG A 129 23.15 -7.73 -7.72
C ARG A 129 22.44 -6.51 -8.29
N ILE A 130 21.65 -5.83 -7.47
CA ILE A 130 20.93 -4.61 -7.86
C ILE A 130 21.93 -3.53 -8.30
N THR A 131 23.00 -3.33 -7.53
CA THR A 131 23.99 -2.28 -7.80
C THR A 131 24.74 -2.55 -9.09
N LEU A 132 25.13 -3.80 -9.35
CA LEU A 132 25.77 -4.19 -10.60
C LEU A 132 24.88 -3.89 -11.83
N LEU A 133 23.59 -4.27 -11.75
CA LEU A 133 22.65 -4.06 -12.86
C LEU A 133 22.39 -2.57 -13.14
N LEU A 134 22.35 -1.74 -12.09
CA LEU A 134 22.14 -0.30 -12.22
C LEU A 134 23.41 0.46 -12.64
N ALA A 135 24.60 -0.01 -12.24
CA ALA A 135 25.88 0.58 -12.62
C ALA A 135 26.17 0.42 -14.13
N ASP A 136 25.78 -0.72 -14.72
CA ASP A 136 25.91 -1.00 -16.16
C ASP A 136 25.10 -0.02 -17.05
N ARG A 137 24.18 0.75 -16.44
CA ARG A 137 23.34 1.74 -17.12
C ARG A 137 23.83 3.18 -16.96
N GLU A 138 25.03 3.40 -16.41
CA GLU A 138 25.57 4.72 -16.02
C GLU A 138 24.58 5.55 -15.16
N ALA A 139 23.70 4.87 -14.44
CA ALA A 139 22.49 5.49 -13.91
C ALA A 139 22.69 6.23 -12.58
N PHE A 140 23.84 6.07 -11.92
CA PHE A 140 24.14 6.69 -10.63
C PHE A 140 25.65 6.62 -10.33
N SER A 141 26.24 7.73 -9.89
CA SER A 141 27.69 7.85 -9.58
C SER A 141 28.01 7.86 -8.08
N GLY A 142 27.00 7.72 -7.20
CA GLY A 142 27.16 7.69 -5.75
C GLY A 142 27.22 6.28 -5.15
N ASP A 143 27.33 6.19 -3.82
CA ASP A 143 27.24 4.92 -3.09
C ASP A 143 25.80 4.36 -3.15
N MET A 144 25.56 3.56 -4.19
CA MET A 144 24.25 3.00 -4.49
C MET A 144 23.77 2.03 -3.39
N SER A 145 24.68 1.34 -2.72
CA SER A 145 24.34 0.46 -1.60
C SER A 145 23.76 1.27 -0.44
N GLN A 146 24.42 2.38 -0.09
CA GLN A 146 23.93 3.30 0.94
C GLN A 146 22.59 3.94 0.56
N ALA A 147 22.40 4.31 -0.71
CA ALA A 147 21.14 4.86 -1.20
C ALA A 147 19.98 3.85 -1.11
N ILE A 148 20.21 2.59 -1.51
CA ILE A 148 19.21 1.51 -1.43
C ILE A 148 18.81 1.23 0.02
N VAL A 149 19.77 1.17 0.94
CA VAL A 149 19.50 1.01 2.38
C VAL A 149 18.72 2.22 2.92
N GLY A 150 19.13 3.43 2.55
CA GLY A 150 18.48 4.67 2.96
C GLY A 150 17.01 4.74 2.54
N ILE A 151 16.71 4.42 1.28
CA ILE A 151 15.33 4.39 0.75
C ILE A 151 14.51 3.30 1.43
N SER A 152 15.12 2.13 1.68
CA SER A 152 14.42 1.01 2.30
C SER A 152 14.02 1.31 3.75
N LEU A 153 14.87 2.03 4.49
CA LEU A 153 14.56 2.47 5.87
C LEU A 153 13.61 3.67 5.89
N SER A 154 13.77 4.62 4.97
CA SER A 154 12.87 5.77 4.86
C SER A 154 11.48 5.40 4.35
N ALA A 155 11.30 4.15 3.87
CA ALA A 155 10.01 3.63 3.41
C ALA A 155 8.88 3.70 4.45
N ILE A 156 9.20 3.86 5.74
CA ILE A 156 8.20 4.14 6.78
C ILE A 156 7.36 5.38 6.45
N ALA A 157 7.95 6.42 5.86
CA ALA A 157 7.23 7.63 5.47
C ALA A 157 6.16 7.35 4.41
N PHE A 158 6.50 6.54 3.40
CA PHE A 158 5.52 6.10 2.39
C PHE A 158 4.41 5.27 3.02
N HIS A 159 4.71 4.44 4.01
CA HIS A 159 3.71 3.63 4.70
C HIS A 159 2.77 4.45 5.59
N ILE A 160 3.27 5.52 6.21
CA ILE A 160 2.44 6.49 6.93
C ILE A 160 1.46 7.15 5.95
N ILE A 161 1.94 7.60 4.78
CA ILE A 161 1.11 8.20 3.73
C ILE A 161 0.10 7.18 3.21
N TRP A 162 0.55 5.96 2.90
CA TRP A 162 -0.31 4.86 2.47
C TRP A 162 -1.43 4.61 3.48
N GLY A 163 -1.08 4.52 4.76
CA GLY A 163 -2.02 4.31 5.85
C GLY A 163 -3.05 5.43 5.93
N ALA A 164 -2.61 6.69 5.86
CA ALA A 164 -3.49 7.86 5.86
C ALA A 164 -4.49 7.82 4.69
N VAL A 165 -4.01 7.58 3.46
CA VAL A 165 -4.85 7.47 2.25
C VAL A 165 -5.81 6.30 2.37
N PHE A 166 -5.31 5.12 2.77
CA PHE A 166 -6.11 3.91 2.97
C PHE A 166 -7.26 4.17 3.95
N GLY A 167 -6.95 4.67 5.16
CA GLY A 167 -7.94 4.94 6.19
C GLY A 167 -8.99 5.96 5.76
N TYR A 168 -8.56 7.02 5.05
CA TYR A 168 -9.47 8.01 4.50
C TYR A 168 -10.40 7.41 3.43
N VAL A 169 -9.88 6.70 2.44
CA VAL A 169 -10.67 6.11 1.35
C VAL A 169 -11.61 5.03 1.87
N PHE A 170 -11.10 4.11 2.69
CA PHE A 170 -11.88 3.02 3.28
C PHE A 170 -13.08 3.55 4.07
N SER A 171 -12.84 4.55 4.93
CA SER A 171 -13.90 5.16 5.72
C SER A 171 -14.90 5.94 4.86
N SER A 172 -14.43 6.62 3.82
CA SER A 172 -15.29 7.38 2.90
C SER A 172 -16.26 6.46 2.16
N LEU A 173 -15.79 5.32 1.66
CA LEU A 173 -16.63 4.33 1.00
C LEU A 173 -17.70 3.76 1.95
N ALA A 174 -17.33 3.49 3.20
CA ALA A 174 -18.27 3.04 4.22
C ALA A 174 -19.33 4.10 4.55
N ARG A 175 -18.94 5.39 4.66
CA ARG A 175 -19.86 6.51 4.90
C ARG A 175 -20.85 6.72 3.77
N ILE A 176 -20.37 6.67 2.51
CA ILE A 176 -21.24 6.80 1.32
C ILE A 176 -22.31 5.69 1.33
N LYS A 177 -21.94 4.46 1.71
CA LYS A 177 -22.91 3.36 1.82
C LYS A 177 -23.93 3.62 2.93
N ALA A 178 -23.49 4.07 4.11
CA ALA A 178 -24.39 4.38 5.22
C ALA A 178 -25.41 5.45 4.84
N TYR A 179 -24.95 6.56 4.26
CA TYR A 179 -25.81 7.64 3.78
C TYR A 179 -26.86 7.15 2.76
N ARG A 180 -26.46 6.31 1.80
CA ARG A 180 -27.40 5.75 0.81
C ARG A 180 -28.46 4.84 1.44
N LEU A 181 -28.11 4.11 2.50
CA LEU A 181 -29.06 3.24 3.21
C LEU A 181 -30.07 4.06 4.02
N ASP A 182 -29.64 5.17 4.61
CA ASP A 182 -30.53 6.06 5.34
C ASP A 182 -31.49 6.77 4.38
N LEU A 183 -31.00 7.29 3.25
CA LEU A 183 -31.83 7.88 2.20
C LEU A 183 -32.89 6.90 1.67
N ALA A 184 -32.52 5.64 1.43
CA ALA A 184 -33.46 4.64 0.93
C ALA A 184 -34.59 4.31 1.93
N LYS A 185 -34.33 4.42 3.24
CA LYS A 185 -35.36 4.22 4.26
C LYS A 185 -36.36 5.36 4.26
N ASP A 186 -35.90 6.60 4.17
CA ASP A 186 -36.77 7.78 4.17
C ASP A 186 -37.73 7.77 2.98
N HIS A 187 -37.26 7.35 1.80
CA HIS A 187 -38.10 7.21 0.60
C HIS A 187 -39.07 6.02 0.64
N SER A 188 -38.82 5.00 1.47
CA SER A 188 -39.74 3.86 1.63
C SER A 188 -40.88 4.10 2.62
N LEU A 189 -40.81 5.19 3.38
CA LEU A 189 -41.77 5.60 4.40
C LEU A 189 -42.66 6.78 3.95
N ALA A 190 -42.42 7.33 2.76
CA ALA A 190 -43.19 8.40 2.12
C ALA A 190 -44.12 7.83 1.05
#